data_AF-W4SH89-F1
#
_entry.id   AF-W4SH89-F1
#
_cell.length_a   1.000
_cell.length_b   1.000
_cell.length_c   1.000
_cell.angle_alpha   90.00
_cell.angle_beta   90.00
_cell.angle_gamma   90.00
#
_symmetry.space_group_name_H-M   'P 1'
#
loop_
_entity.id
_entity.type
_entity.pdbx_description
1 polymer ?
#
loop_
_entity_poly.entity_id
_entity_poly.type
_entity_poly.pdbx_seq_one_letter_code
_entity_poly.pdbx_strand_id
1 'polypeptide(L)'
;MPVITDNMTACIAVACAAERIDPYTGERMPGAQVRVFHLLPFNHEELMPENVIASIRDYICDVRANGLTMRVAMYGGDRDGDFSVGTAEALGRLFENEGIPVEFNETCANRISDGLLGAVILNDNSTQFIKHLVAA
;
A
#
# COMPACT_ATOMS: atom_id res chain seq x y z
N MET A 1 -15.46 -4.60 -4.17
CA MET A 1 -14.88 -4.15 -5.46
C MET A 1 -13.38 -3.99 -5.27
N PRO A 2 -12.54 -4.61 -6.11
CA PRO A 2 -11.09 -4.48 -5.99
C PRO A 2 -10.62 -3.11 -6.49
N VAL A 3 -9.55 -2.57 -5.90
CA VAL A 3 -8.77 -1.45 -6.43
C VAL A 3 -7.40 -2.00 -6.81
N ILE A 4 -6.97 -1.78 -8.05
CA ILE A 4 -5.80 -2.43 -8.64
C ILE A 4 -4.98 -1.41 -9.43
N THR A 5 -3.65 -1.58 -9.38
CA THR A 5 -2.69 -0.94 -10.27
C THR A 5 -1.77 -1.98 -10.91
N ASP A 6 -1.30 -1.71 -12.12
CA ASP A 6 -0.41 -2.58 -12.90
C ASP A 6 0.67 -1.75 -13.60
N ASN A 7 1.60 -2.41 -14.30
CA ASN A 7 2.73 -1.83 -15.02
C ASN A 7 3.65 -1.00 -14.12
N MET A 8 3.96 -1.55 -12.94
CA MET A 8 4.77 -0.91 -11.90
C MET A 8 6.28 -1.04 -12.19
N THR A 9 6.73 -0.62 -13.39
CA THR A 9 8.13 -0.70 -13.82
C THR A 9 9.02 0.13 -12.91
N ALA A 10 9.15 1.44 -13.13
CA ALA A 10 9.88 2.30 -12.21
C ALA A 10 9.00 2.79 -11.04
N CYS A 11 7.69 2.85 -11.22
CA CYS A 11 6.76 3.33 -10.21
C CYS A 11 6.67 2.38 -9.00
N ILE A 12 6.35 2.93 -7.83
CA ILE A 12 6.08 2.16 -6.61
C ILE A 12 4.58 2.18 -6.31
N ALA A 13 4.00 1.00 -6.07
CA ALA A 13 2.63 0.84 -5.64
C ALA A 13 2.59 0.64 -4.13
N VAL A 14 1.63 1.29 -3.47
CA VAL A 14 1.28 1.01 -2.08
C VAL A 14 -0.20 0.66 -2.02
N ALA A 15 -0.52 -0.57 -1.65
CA ALA A 15 -1.88 -0.96 -1.30
C ALA A 15 -2.07 -0.84 0.21
N CYS A 16 -3.07 -0.08 0.61
CA CYS A 16 -3.51 0.06 1.99
C CYS A 16 -4.80 -0.75 2.19
N ALA A 17 -4.82 -1.57 3.23
CA ALA A 17 -5.98 -2.36 3.62
C ALA A 17 -6.27 -2.06 5.09
N ALA A 18 -7.48 -1.58 5.37
CA ALA A 18 -7.89 -1.16 6.70
C ALA A 18 -9.20 -1.85 7.12
N GLU A 19 -9.18 -2.46 8.29
CA GLU A 19 -10.29 -3.26 8.83
C GLU A 19 -10.78 -2.66 10.14
N ARG A 20 -12.10 -2.71 10.37
CA ARG A 20 -12.65 -2.44 11.69
C ARG A 20 -12.67 -3.76 12.46
N ILE A 21 -11.86 -3.87 13.49
CA ILE A 21 -11.76 -5.09 14.30
C ILE A 21 -12.37 -4.78 15.67
N ASP A 22 -13.34 -5.58 16.09
CA ASP A 22 -13.88 -5.52 17.44
C ASP A 22 -12.78 -5.91 18.44
N PRO A 23 -12.43 -5.06 19.41
CA PRO A 23 -11.28 -5.30 20.29
C PRO A 23 -11.54 -6.40 21.33
N TYR A 24 -12.78 -6.83 21.53
CA TYR A 24 -13.16 -7.85 22.51
C TYR A 24 -13.31 -9.24 21.88
N THR A 25 -13.83 -9.30 20.66
CA THR A 25 -14.13 -10.55 19.95
C THR A 25 -13.14 -10.87 18.84
N GLY A 26 -12.43 -9.87 18.31
CA GLY A 26 -11.57 -10.00 17.13
C GLY A 26 -12.35 -10.08 15.82
N GLU A 27 -13.68 -9.92 15.84
CA GLU A 27 -14.51 -9.97 14.65
C GLU A 27 -14.34 -8.74 13.76
N ARG A 28 -14.49 -8.94 12.45
CA ARG A 28 -14.40 -7.86 11.46
C ARG A 28 -15.76 -7.24 11.25
N MET A 29 -15.86 -5.96 11.57
CA MET A 29 -17.09 -5.18 11.50
C MET A 29 -17.19 -4.40 10.19
N PRO A 30 -18.41 -3.97 9.80
CA PRO A 30 -18.60 -3.09 8.65
C PRO A 30 -17.77 -1.80 8.71
N GLY A 31 -17.36 -1.33 7.54
CA GLY A 31 -16.60 -0.08 7.39
C GLY A 31 -15.12 -0.27 7.06
N ALA A 32 -14.71 -1.44 6.59
CA ALA A 32 -13.39 -1.65 6.00
C ALA A 32 -13.14 -0.70 4.82
N GLN A 33 -11.86 -0.37 4.59
CA GLN A 33 -11.43 0.54 3.54
C GLN A 33 -10.20 -0.03 2.83
N VAL A 34 -10.14 0.19 1.51
CA VAL A 34 -8.96 -0.13 0.70
C VAL A 34 -8.60 1.07 -0.17
N ARG A 35 -7.31 1.30 -0.37
CA ARG A 35 -6.77 2.33 -1.26
C ARG A 35 -5.48 1.84 -1.89
N VAL A 36 -5.22 2.22 -3.14
CA VAL A 36 -3.94 1.97 -3.80
C VAL A 36 -3.37 3.30 -4.28
N PHE A 37 -2.12 3.56 -3.91
CA PHE A 37 -1.34 4.67 -4.43
C PHE A 37 -0.40 4.16 -5.52
N HIS A 38 -0.44 4.76 -6.71
CA HIS A 38 0.53 4.54 -7.78
C HIS A 38 1.46 5.75 -7.80
N LEU A 39 2.71 5.56 -7.39
CA LEU A 39 3.66 6.65 -7.16
C LEU A 39 4.75 6.62 -8.22
N LEU A 40 4.91 7.75 -8.92
CA LEU A 40 6.11 7.98 -9.70
C LEU A 40 7.32 8.12 -8.76
N PRO A 41 8.53 7.74 -9.19
CA PRO A 41 9.71 7.80 -8.35
C PRO A 41 10.07 9.22 -7.94
N PHE A 42 10.43 9.40 -6.68
CA PHE A 42 10.78 10.68 -6.05
C PHE A 42 12.06 11.32 -6.56
N ASN A 43 12.84 10.61 -7.39
CA ASN A 43 13.95 11.22 -8.13
C ASN A 43 13.47 12.36 -9.06
N HIS A 44 12.17 12.39 -9.40
CA HIS A 44 11.50 13.55 -9.96
C HIS A 44 11.12 14.54 -8.86
N GLU A 45 12.02 15.45 -8.49
CA GLU A 45 11.77 16.45 -7.44
C GLU A 45 10.57 17.36 -7.76
N GLU A 46 10.21 17.55 -9.04
CA GLU A 46 9.00 18.26 -9.43
C GLU A 46 7.70 17.66 -8.86
N LEU A 47 7.72 16.40 -8.43
CA LEU A 47 6.58 15.71 -7.82
C LEU A 47 6.38 16.05 -6.34
N MET A 48 7.24 16.90 -5.77
CA MET A 48 7.21 17.30 -4.36
C MET A 48 7.09 16.08 -3.41
N PRO A 49 8.12 15.20 -3.35
CA PRO A 49 8.08 13.96 -2.56
C PRO A 49 7.59 14.12 -1.13
N GLU A 50 7.96 15.22 -0.46
CA GLU A 50 7.51 15.53 0.90
C GLU A 50 6.00 15.70 1.00
N ASN A 51 5.36 16.34 0.01
CA ASN A 51 3.91 16.53 -0.03
C ASN A 51 3.18 15.20 -0.29
N VAL A 52 3.77 14.33 -1.12
CA VAL A 52 3.22 12.98 -1.35
C VAL A 52 3.27 12.18 -0.05
N ILE A 53 4.39 12.17 0.65
CA ILE A 53 4.54 11.50 1.95
C ILE A 53 3.59 12.10 2.99
N ALA A 54 3.44 13.43 3.04
CA ALA A 54 2.49 14.09 3.93
C ALA A 54 1.04 13.66 3.63
N SER A 55 0.64 13.60 2.35
CA SER A 55 -0.70 13.18 1.96
C SER A 55 -1.00 11.72 2.32
N ILE A 56 -0.02 10.82 2.18
CA ILE A 56 -0.17 9.42 2.63
C ILE A 56 -0.29 9.35 4.15
N ARG A 57 0.49 10.17 4.88
CA ARG A 57 0.38 10.28 6.35
C ARG A 57 -1.00 10.78 6.77
N ASP A 58 -1.54 11.80 6.13
CA ASP A 58 -2.88 12.33 6.44
C ASP A 58 -3.94 11.24 6.25
N TYR A 59 -3.82 10.45 5.18
CA TYR A 59 -4.70 9.29 4.98
C TYR A 59 -4.56 8.24 6.10
N ILE A 60 -3.35 7.93 6.57
CA ILE A 60 -3.15 7.03 7.71
C ILE A 60 -3.83 7.58 8.97
N CYS A 61 -3.68 8.87 9.25
CA CYS A 61 -4.32 9.55 10.37
C CYS A 61 -5.85 9.46 10.29
N ASP A 62 -6.44 9.72 9.13
CA ASP A 62 -7.88 9.64 8.92
C ASP A 62 -8.41 8.21 9.14
N VAL A 63 -7.71 7.20 8.62
CA VAL A 63 -8.09 5.80 8.81
C VAL A 63 -8.05 5.42 10.28
N ARG A 64 -7.00 5.83 11.01
CA ARG A 64 -6.87 5.60 12.45
C ARG A 64 -7.96 6.33 13.25
N ALA A 65 -8.27 7.58 12.91
CA ALA A 65 -9.33 8.36 13.55
C ALA A 65 -10.71 7.71 13.38
N ASN A 66 -10.92 6.98 12.28
CA ASN A 66 -12.13 6.18 12.05
C ASN A 66 -12.15 4.85 12.84
N GLY A 67 -11.12 4.57 13.66
CA GLY A 67 -11.03 3.35 14.46
C GLY A 67 -10.75 2.10 13.64
N LEU A 68 -10.01 2.25 12.53
CA LEU A 68 -9.61 1.15 11.66
C LEU A 68 -8.15 0.77 11.90
N THR A 69 -7.87 -0.53 11.85
CA THR A 69 -6.52 -1.09 11.88
C THR A 69 -6.03 -1.27 10.45
N MET A 70 -4.92 -0.61 10.09
CA MET A 70 -4.35 -0.64 8.74
C MET A 70 -3.14 -1.56 8.65
N ARG A 71 -3.00 -2.22 7.50
CA ARG A 71 -1.78 -2.85 7.00
C ARG A 71 -1.52 -2.41 5.56
N VAL A 72 -0.28 -2.52 5.11
CA VAL A 72 0.11 -2.12 3.75
C VAL A 72 0.88 -3.22 3.03
N ALA A 73 0.85 -3.17 1.70
CA ALA A 73 1.70 -3.96 0.84
C ALA A 73 2.35 -3.05 -0.20
N MET A 74 3.59 -3.37 -0.58
CA MET A 74 4.38 -2.59 -1.52
C MET A 74 4.85 -3.44 -2.69
N TYR A 75 4.78 -2.90 -3.91
CA TYR A 75 5.19 -3.60 -5.14
C TYR A 75 5.70 -2.61 -6.21
N GLY A 76 6.60 -3.06 -7.07
CA GLY A 76 7.06 -2.29 -8.24
C GLY A 76 8.49 -1.80 -8.11
N GLY A 77 8.85 -0.78 -8.87
CA GLY A 77 10.19 -0.22 -8.88
C GLY A 77 11.16 -1.02 -9.75
N ASP A 78 12.17 -0.29 -10.22
CA ASP A 78 13.22 -0.86 -11.06
C ASP A 78 14.03 -1.87 -10.23
N ARG A 79 14.18 -3.07 -10.78
CA ARG A 79 14.88 -4.18 -10.11
C ARG A 79 16.38 -3.97 -10.11
N ASP A 80 16.90 -3.40 -11.19
CA ASP A 80 18.35 -3.32 -11.45
C ASP A 80 18.88 -1.88 -11.32
N GLY A 81 18.00 -0.88 -11.35
CA GLY A 81 18.31 0.54 -11.19
C GLY A 81 18.08 1.10 -9.79
N ASP A 82 18.64 2.28 -9.53
CA ASP A 82 18.50 3.02 -8.26
C ASP A 82 17.30 3.98 -8.26
N PHE A 83 16.68 4.19 -9.43
CA PHE A 83 15.69 5.24 -9.68
C PHE A 83 14.51 5.22 -8.69
N SER A 84 14.09 4.03 -8.28
CA SER A 84 12.94 3.80 -7.41
C SER A 84 13.30 3.56 -5.94
N VAL A 85 14.57 3.27 -5.64
CA VAL A 85 15.03 2.81 -4.32
C VAL A 85 14.74 3.85 -3.23
N GLY A 86 15.09 5.11 -3.48
CA GLY A 86 14.81 6.19 -2.52
C GLY A 86 13.31 6.36 -2.22
N THR A 87 12.44 6.07 -3.19
CA THR A 87 10.99 6.11 -3.00
C THR A 87 10.52 4.98 -2.09
N ALA A 88 10.97 3.76 -2.38
CA ALA A 88 10.64 2.58 -1.57
C ALA A 88 11.13 2.71 -0.12
N GLU A 89 12.35 3.22 0.09
CA GLU A 89 12.90 3.47 1.42
C GLU A 89 12.12 4.55 2.19
N ALA A 90 11.78 5.67 1.54
CA ALA A 90 11.00 6.74 2.16
C ALA A 90 9.62 6.25 2.62
N LEU A 91 8.95 5.44 1.81
CA LEU A 91 7.67 4.82 2.15
C LEU A 91 7.82 3.79 3.29
N GLY A 92 8.86 2.95 3.25
CA GLY A 92 9.16 2.01 4.32
C GLY A 92 9.34 2.70 5.67
N ARG A 93 10.13 3.79 5.69
CA ARG A 93 10.33 4.62 6.89
C ARG A 93 9.04 5.30 7.36
N LEU A 94 8.20 5.77 6.43
CA LEU A 94 6.87 6.31 6.79
C LEU A 94 6.05 5.26 7.54
N PHE A 95 5.91 4.04 7.01
CA PHE A 95 5.09 3.01 7.64
C PHE A 95 5.68 2.53 8.97
N GLU A 96 7.01 2.39 9.05
CA GLU A 96 7.69 2.07 10.31
C GLU A 96 7.42 3.14 11.38
N ASN A 97 7.60 4.42 11.05
CA ASN A 97 7.37 5.53 11.98
C ASN A 97 5.91 5.63 12.44
N GLU A 98 4.97 5.31 11.54
CA GLU A 98 3.53 5.30 11.86
C GLU A 98 3.07 4.00 12.54
N GLY A 99 3.96 3.03 12.74
CA GLY A 99 3.66 1.73 13.34
C GLY A 99 2.71 0.88 12.47
N ILE A 100 2.73 1.06 11.15
CA ILE A 100 1.88 0.34 10.20
C ILE A 100 2.61 -0.91 9.70
N PRO A 101 2.05 -2.12 9.90
CA PRO A 101 2.66 -3.34 9.40
C PRO A 101 2.67 -3.38 7.88
N VAL A 102 3.86 -3.64 7.31
CA VAL A 102 4.04 -3.96 5.89
C VAL A 102 3.96 -5.48 5.74
N GLU A 103 2.89 -5.98 5.14
CA GLU A 103 2.64 -7.42 4.99
C GLU A 103 3.62 -8.07 4.02
N PHE A 104 3.92 -7.39 2.93
CA PHE A 104 5.01 -7.76 2.03
C PHE A 104 5.56 -6.52 1.33
N ASN A 105 6.85 -6.59 1.00
CA ASN A 105 7.55 -5.57 0.24
C ASN A 105 8.29 -6.22 -0.93
N GLU A 106 7.68 -6.14 -2.11
CA GLU A 106 8.24 -6.65 -3.37
C GLU A 106 8.65 -5.49 -4.28
N THR A 107 9.35 -4.52 -3.69
CA THR A 107 9.89 -3.36 -4.41
C THR A 107 11.35 -3.56 -4.81
N CYS A 108 11.73 -2.97 -5.94
CA CYS A 108 13.11 -2.88 -6.44
C CYS A 108 13.80 -4.26 -6.46
N ALA A 109 14.94 -4.42 -5.79
CA ALA A 109 15.68 -5.68 -5.74
C ALA A 109 14.88 -6.86 -5.18
N ASN A 110 13.81 -6.62 -4.41
CA ASN A 110 12.92 -7.66 -3.88
C ASN A 110 11.84 -8.09 -4.88
N ARG A 111 11.78 -7.46 -6.06
CA ARG A 111 10.78 -7.74 -7.09
C ARG A 111 11.11 -9.05 -7.83
N ILE A 112 10.24 -10.04 -7.64
CA ILE A 112 10.44 -11.41 -8.14
C ILE A 112 9.73 -11.69 -9.48
N SER A 113 8.69 -10.95 -9.81
CA SER A 113 7.96 -11.10 -11.08
C SER A 113 7.30 -9.80 -11.51
N ASP A 114 6.94 -9.72 -12.79
CA ASP A 114 5.96 -8.75 -13.28
C ASP A 114 4.56 -9.14 -12.80
N GLY A 115 3.73 -8.14 -12.54
CA GLY A 115 2.43 -8.32 -11.93
C GLY A 115 1.82 -7.00 -11.49
N LEU A 116 0.71 -7.14 -10.79
CA LEU A 116 -0.12 -6.05 -10.31
C LEU A 116 -0.12 -6.01 -8.79
N LEU A 117 -0.57 -4.88 -8.25
CA LEU A 117 -0.89 -4.78 -6.83
C LEU A 117 -2.31 -4.23 -6.68
N GLY A 118 -3.07 -4.84 -5.80
CA GLY A 118 -4.38 -4.33 -5.43
C GLY A 118 -4.79 -4.71 -4.02
N ALA A 119 -5.96 -4.22 -3.65
CA ALA A 119 -6.65 -4.60 -2.43
C ALA A 119 -8.15 -4.69 -2.68
N VAL A 120 -8.82 -5.58 -1.95
CA VAL A 120 -10.27 -5.79 -2.03
C VAL A 120 -10.86 -5.96 -0.64
N ILE A 121 -12.10 -5.51 -0.47
CA ILE A 121 -12.93 -5.81 0.69
C ILE A 121 -13.82 -7.01 0.33
N LEU A 122 -13.80 -8.04 1.16
CA LEU A 122 -14.58 -9.27 1.04
C LEU A 122 -15.94 -9.13 1.76
N ASN A 123 -16.83 -10.10 1.53
CA ASN A 123 -18.20 -10.07 2.05
C ASN A 123 -18.28 -10.18 3.58
N ASP A 124 -17.23 -10.66 4.24
CA ASP A 124 -17.10 -10.78 5.70
C ASP A 124 -16.42 -9.54 6.34
N ASN A 125 -16.33 -8.42 5.61
CA ASN A 125 -15.63 -7.19 5.99
C ASN A 125 -14.11 -7.33 6.14
N SER A 126 -13.52 -8.48 5.80
CA SER A 126 -12.07 -8.61 5.68
C SER A 126 -11.55 -7.97 4.42
N THR A 127 -10.25 -7.75 4.41
CA THR A 127 -9.50 -7.23 3.29
C THR A 127 -8.51 -8.26 2.79
N GLN A 128 -8.14 -8.17 1.51
CA GLN A 128 -7.12 -9.02 0.93
C GLN A 128 -6.29 -8.23 -0.08
N PHE A 129 -4.97 -8.43 -0.06
CA PHE A 129 -4.09 -7.93 -1.12
C PHE A 129 -4.16 -8.85 -2.34
N ILE A 130 -4.21 -8.25 -3.52
CA ILE A 130 -4.28 -8.93 -4.80
C ILE A 130 -2.94 -8.75 -5.51
N LYS A 131 -2.35 -9.87 -5.93
CA LYS A 131 -1.12 -9.91 -6.74
C LYS A 131 -1.33 -10.48 -8.14
N HIS A 132 -2.44 -11.19 -8.33
CA HIS A 132 -2.82 -11.80 -9.59
C HIS A 132 -4.33 -11.66 -9.78
N LEU A 133 -4.75 -11.30 -11.00
CA LEU A 133 -6.14 -11.37 -11.41
C LEU A 133 -6.42 -12.81 -11.85
N VAL A 134 -7.18 -13.55 -11.05
CA VAL A 134 -7.71 -14.85 -11.48
C VAL A 134 -9.06 -14.57 -12.13
N ALA A 135 -9.18 -14.81 -13.43
CA ALA A 135 -10.49 -14.86 -14.07
C ALA A 135 -11.23 -16.08 -13.51
N ALA A 136 -12.44 -15.86 -13.02
CA ALA A 136 -13.37 -16.93 -12.66
C ALA A 136 -13.96 -17.58 -13.92
#